data_AF-A0A945HJI6-F1
#
_entry.id   AF-A0A945HJI6-F1
#
_cell.length_a   1.000
_cell.length_b   1.000
_cell.length_c   1.000
_cell.angle_alpha   90.00
_cell.angle_beta   90.00
_cell.angle_gamma   90.00
#
_symmetry.space_group_name_H-M   'P 1'
#
loop_
_entity.id
_entity.type
_entity.pdbx_description
1 polymer ?
#
loop_
_entity_poly.entity_id
_entity_poly.type
_entity_poly.pdbx_seq_one_letter_code
_entity_poly.pdbx_strand_id
1 'polypeptide(L)' 'LKNLGITISIDGKGRAIDNICIERFWRSAKVERIYLNAYQSISEIVTDVDDYIEFYNYKRFH' A
#
# COMPACT_ATOMS: atom_id res chain seq x y z
N LEU A 1 5.07 -17.47 -10.43
CA LEU A 1 3.85 -16.88 -11.03
C LEU A 1 3.16 -17.85 -11.99
N LYS A 2 3.74 -18.21 -13.14
CA LYS A 2 3.15 -19.21 -14.06
C LYS A 2 2.90 -20.59 -13.41
N ASN A 3 3.85 -21.08 -12.60
CA ASN A 3 3.70 -22.33 -11.85
C ASN A 3 2.71 -22.25 -10.67
N LEU A 4 2.25 -21.05 -10.31
CA LEU A 4 1.24 -20.83 -9.27
C LEU A 4 -0.15 -20.57 -9.88
N GLY A 5 -0.29 -20.66 -11.21
CA GLY A 5 -1.54 -20.33 -11.92
C GLY A 5 -1.92 -18.85 -11.90
N ILE A 6 -0.97 -17.96 -11.53
CA ILE A 6 -1.26 -16.53 -11.39
C ILE A 6 -1.05 -15.84 -12.74
N THR A 7 -2.14 -15.29 -13.30
CA THR A 7 -2.13 -14.47 -14.51
C THR A 7 -1.61 -13.07 -14.18
N ILE A 8 -0.59 -12.63 -14.89
CA ILE A 8 -0.04 -11.27 -14.74
C ILE A 8 -0.90 -10.32 -15.58
N SER A 9 -1.65 -9.45 -14.92
CA SER A 9 -2.39 -8.36 -15.56
C SER A 9 -1.48 -7.15 -15.72
N ILE A 10 -0.72 -7.10 -16.81
CA ILE A 10 0.05 -5.90 -17.21
C ILE A 10 -0.46 -5.50 -18.58
N ASP A 11 -1.20 -4.40 -18.67
CA ASP A 11 -1.71 -3.86 -19.93
C ASP A 11 -0.77 -2.77 -20.48
N GLY A 12 0.49 -3.17 -20.71
CA GLY A 12 1.55 -2.30 -21.26
C GLY A 12 2.32 -1.47 -20.23
N LYS A 13 3.41 -0.84 -20.67
CA LYS A 13 4.32 -0.06 -19.81
C LYS A 13 3.69 1.30 -19.49
N GLY A 14 3.50 1.59 -18.19
CA GLY A 14 3.12 2.92 -17.71
C GLY A 14 1.63 3.24 -17.79
N ARG A 15 0.75 2.24 -17.82
CA ARG A 15 -0.69 2.47 -17.80
C ARG A 15 -1.14 2.89 -16.41
N ALA A 16 -1.75 4.07 -16.31
CA ALA A 16 -2.20 4.64 -15.04
C ALA A 16 -3.26 3.77 -14.32
N ILE A 17 -4.08 3.02 -15.06
CA ILE A 17 -5.15 2.20 -14.49
C ILE A 17 -4.59 1.03 -13.67
N ASP A 18 -3.51 0.39 -14.12
CA ASP A 18 -2.90 -0.72 -13.39
C ASP A 18 -2.30 -0.25 -12.06
N ASN A 19 -1.85 1.01 -11.98
CA ASN A 19 -1.19 1.57 -10.81
C ASN A 19 -2.12 2.41 -9.91
N ILE A 20 -3.31 2.81 -10.37
CA ILE A 20 -4.16 3.79 -9.68
C ILE A 20 -4.54 3.34 -8.26
N CYS A 21 -4.80 2.05 -8.07
CA CYS A 21 -5.17 1.51 -6.77
C CYS A 21 -4.02 1.61 -5.77
N ILE A 22 -2.82 1.18 -6.17
CA ILE A 22 -1.65 1.21 -5.29
C ILE A 22 -1.14 2.65 -5.06
N GLU A 23 -1.27 3.54 -6.04
CA GLU A 23 -0.98 4.96 -5.87
C GLU A 23 -1.92 5.64 -4.86
N ARG A 24 -3.23 5.35 -4.94
CA ARG A 24 -4.22 5.88 -3.97
C ARG A 24 -3.99 5.34 -2.57
N PHE A 25 -3.65 4.06 -2.45
CA PHE A 25 -3.25 3.46 -1.17
C PHE A 25 -2.06 4.23 -0.58
N TRP A 26 -0.95 4.37 -1.33
CA TRP A 26 0.25 5.03 -0.82
C TRP A 26 0.06 6.51 -0.54
N ARG A 27 -0.79 7.21 -1.31
CA ARG A 27 -1.16 8.59 -1.02
C ARG A 27 -1.81 8.72 0.35
N SER A 28 -2.76 7.82 0.66
CA SER A 28 -3.47 7.82 1.93
C SER A 28 -2.54 7.45 3.09
N ALA A 29 -1.76 6.37 2.93
CA ALA A 29 -0.81 5.91 3.94
C ALA A 29 0.21 7.00 4.33
N LYS A 30 0.76 7.70 3.33
CA LYS A 30 1.73 8.77 3.57
C LYS A 30 1.13 9.92 4.36
N VAL A 31 -0.04 10.39 3.95
CA VAL A 31 -0.69 11.56 4.59
C VAL A 31 -1.22 11.23 5.98
N GLU A 32 -1.79 10.05 6.17
CA GLU A 32 -2.49 9.69 7.42
C GLU A 32 -1.56 9.13 8.50
N ARG A 33 -0.40 8.61 8.12
CA ARG A 33 0.57 8.02 9.06
C ARG A 33 1.93 8.69 8.93
N ILE A 34 2.60 8.46 7.79
CA ILE A 34 4.04 8.71 7.67
C ILE A 34 4.41 10.19 7.86
N TYR A 35 3.61 11.11 7.31
CA TYR A 35 3.89 12.54 7.40
C TYR A 35 3.48 13.17 8.73
N LEU A 36 2.64 12.49 9.52
CA LEU A 36 2.17 12.98 10.82
C LEU A 36 2.97 12.40 11.99
N ASN A 37 3.71 11.32 11.75
CA ASN A 37 4.46 10.60 12.77
C ASN A 37 5.96 10.86 12.65
N ALA A 38 6.62 11.04 13.80
CA ALA A 38 8.08 11.07 13.90
C ALA A 38 8.53 9.74 14.49
N TYR A 39 9.26 8.96 13.69
CA TYR A 39 9.72 7.64 14.10
C TYR A 39 11.15 7.70 14.63
N GLN A 40 11.41 6.99 15.73
CA GLN A 40 12.72 6.91 16.36
C GLN A 40 13.56 5.75 15.84
N SER A 41 12.93 4.76 15.21
CA SER A 41 13.61 3.60 14.63
C SER A 41 12.88 3.04 13.41
N ILE A 42 13.61 2.27 12.60
CA ILE A 42 13.02 1.54 11.46
C ILE A 42 11.97 0.52 11.92
N SER A 43 12.21 -0.14 13.06
CA SER A 43 11.28 -1.15 13.60
C SER A 43 9.90 -0.55 13.91
N GLU A 44 9.87 0.70 14.36
CA GLU A 44 8.64 1.43 14.64
C GLU A 44 7.85 1.72 13.36
N ILE A 45 8.54 2.16 12.30
CA ILE A 45 7.91 2.39 10.98
C ILE A 45 7.32 1.10 10.43
N VAL A 46 8.05 -0.01 10.52
CA VAL A 46 7.57 -1.32 10.02
C VAL A 46 6.29 -1.71 10.74
N THR A 47 6.27 -1.58 12.07
CA THR A 47 5.09 -1.91 12.88
C THR A 47 3.89 -1.00 12.55
N ASP A 48 4.11 0.33 12.46
CA ASP A 48 3.03 1.27 12.13
C ASP A 48 2.48 1.06 10.71
N VAL A 49 3.32 0.66 9.75
CA VAL A 49 2.88 0.31 8.40
C VAL A 49 2.03 -0.96 8.40
N ASP A 50 2.44 -2.00 9.14
CA ASP A 50 1.66 -3.23 9.27
C ASP A 50 0.28 -2.96 9.90
N ASP A 51 0.25 -2.18 10.98
CA ASP A 51 -0.98 -1.75 11.64
C ASP A 51 -1.89 -0.92 10.70
N TYR A 52 -1.28 -0.05 9.88
CA TYR A 52 -2.02 0.73 8.90
C TYR A 52 -2.61 -0.14 7.79
N ILE A 53 -1.89 -1.17 7.33
CA ILE A 53 -2.40 -2.10 6.32
C ILE A 53 -3.59 -2.89 6.87
N GLU A 54 -3.53 -3.35 8.13
CA GLU A 54 -4.67 -4.02 8.77
C GLU A 54 -5.88 -3.08 8.87
N PHE A 55 -5.66 -1.84 9.33
CA PHE A 55 -6.70 -0.82 9.38
C PHE A 55 -7.30 -0.55 8.00
N TYR A 56 -6.47 -0.34 6.99
CA TYR A 56 -6.91 -0.04 5.63
C TYR A 56 -7.76 -1.17 5.06
N ASN A 57 -7.36 -2.42 5.23
CA ASN A 57 -8.05 -3.57 4.65
C ASN A 57 -9.36 -3.93 5.36
N TYR A 58 -9.42 -3.78 6.69
CA TYR A 58 -10.53 -4.35 7.47
C TYR A 58 -11.39 -3.35 8.22
N LYS A 59 -10.91 -2.11 8.43
CA LYS A 59 -11.56 -1.14 9.32
C LYS A 59 -11.90 0.19 8.62
N ARG A 60 -11.19 0.52 7.54
CA ARG A 60 -11.45 1.72 6.74
C ARG A 60 -12.73 1.56 5.91
N PHE A 61 -13.55 2.60 5.86
CA PHE A 61 -14.67 2.68 4.92
C PHE A 61 -14.14 3.00 3.51
N HIS A 62 -14.52 2.19 2.51
CA HIS A 62 -14.11 2.29 1.11
C HIS A 62 -15.24 2.73 0.20
#